data_AF-A0A351R245-F1
#
_entry.id   AF-A0A351R245-F1
#
_cell.length_a   1.000
_cell.length_b   1.000
_cell.length_c   1.000
_cell.angle_alpha   90.00
_cell.angle_beta   90.00
_cell.angle_gamma   90.00
#
_symmetry.space_group_name_H-M   'P 1'
#
loop_
_entity.id
_entity.type
_entity.pdbx_description
1 polymer ?
#
loop_
_entity_poly.entity_id
_entity_poly.type
_entity_poly.pdbx_seq_one_letter_code
_entity_poly.pdbx_strand_id
1 'polypeptide(L)' 'MITYLPQGQLSIRSGVNLQTIKAYEQRTRNINHAQGDILNRLANALDCAIEDLLEDDPASRA' A
#
# COMPACT_ATOMS: atom_id res chain seq x y z
N MET A 1 -5.31 -9.11 12.85
CA MET A 1 -4.89 -7.93 13.64
C MET A 1 -3.83 -7.26 12.79
N ILE A 2 -4.12 -6.11 12.17
CA ILE A 2 -3.19 -5.45 11.24
C ILE A 2 -1.97 -5.00 12.03
N THR A 3 -0.78 -5.52 11.70
CA THR A 3 0.45 -5.16 12.40
C THR A 3 0.98 -3.87 11.79
N TYR A 4 0.98 -2.77 12.53
CA TYR A 4 1.53 -1.50 12.05
C TYR A 4 3.07 -1.59 11.99
N LEU A 5 3.63 -1.51 10.79
CA LEU A 5 5.09 -1.46 10.57
C LEU A 5 5.53 -0.01 10.36
N PRO A 6 6.63 0.45 10.99
CA PRO A 6 7.26 1.71 10.62
C PRO A 6 7.62 1.73 9.13
N GLN A 7 7.45 2.87 8.45
CA GLN A 7 7.66 3.01 7.00
C GLN A 7 9.00 2.44 6.51
N GLY A 8 10.09 2.65 7.26
CA GLY A 8 11.40 2.10 6.93
C GLY A 8 11.43 0.57 6.97
N GLN A 9 10.77 -0.04 7.94
CA GLN A 9 10.67 -1.49 8.07
C GLN A 9 9.73 -2.09 7.01
N LEU A 10 8.63 -1.40 6.69
CA LEU A 10 7.74 -1.78 5.59
C LEU A 10 8.46 -1.73 4.24
N SER A 11 9.28 -0.70 4.01
CA SER A 11 10.10 -0.57 2.81
C SER A 11 11.08 -1.75 2.66
N ILE A 12 11.76 -2.13 3.75
CA ILE A 12 12.70 -3.26 3.74
C ILE A 12 11.96 -4.59 3.48
N ARG A 13 10.82 -4.82 4.16
CA ARG A 13 10.07 -6.08 4.04
C ARG A 13 9.37 -6.26 2.70
N SER A 14 8.76 -5.21 2.17
CA SER A 14 8.04 -5.25 0.88
C SER A 14 8.98 -5.07 -0.32
N GLY A 15 10.18 -4.52 -0.12
CA GLY A 15 11.06 -4.09 -1.20
C GLY A 15 10.51 -2.88 -1.98
N VAL A 16 9.42 -2.25 -1.51
CA VAL A 16 8.87 -1.03 -2.11
C VAL A 16 9.65 0.16 -1.56
N ASN A 17 9.99 1.10 -2.45
CA ASN A 17 10.75 2.28 -2.07
C ASN A 17 10.02 3.12 -1.01
N LEU A 18 10.73 3.56 0.03
CA LEU A 18 10.21 4.37 1.13
C LEU A 18 9.44 5.62 0.65
N GLN A 19 9.91 6.29 -0.40
CA GLN A 19 9.25 7.45 -0.98
C GLN A 19 7.93 7.09 -1.65
N THR A 20 7.83 5.89 -2.24
CA THR A 20 6.60 5.39 -2.84
C THR A 20 5.56 5.07 -1.75
N ILE A 21 5.99 4.44 -0.65
CA ILE A 21 5.13 4.19 0.52
C ILE A 21 4.59 5.52 1.07
N LYS A 22 5.48 6.49 1.33
CA LYS A 22 5.08 7.84 1.78
C LYS A 22 4.12 8.52 0.81
N ALA A 23 4.33 8.35 -0.50
CA ALA A 23 3.46 8.95 -1.50
C ALA A 23 2.02 8.42 -1.44
N TYR A 24 1.85 7.12 -1.19
CA TYR A 24 0.54 6.51 -0.97
C TYR A 24 -0.09 6.96 0.36
N GLU A 25 0.66 6.92 1.46
CA GLU A 25 0.15 7.36 2.77
C GLU A 25 -0.26 8.84 2.80
N GLN A 26 0.45 9.69 2.05
CA GLN A 26 0.14 11.12 1.90
C GLN A 26 -0.90 11.39 0.81
N ARG A 27 -1.42 10.35 0.13
CA ARG A 27 -2.38 10.45 -0.98
C ARG A 27 -1.90 11.30 -2.16
N THR A 28 -0.59 11.50 -2.29
CA THR A 28 0.03 12.14 -3.46
C THR A 28 0.07 11.20 -4.66
N ARG A 29 -0.04 9.88 -4.42
CA ARG A 29 -0.35 8.87 -5.43
C ARG A 29 -1.56 8.07 -4.97
N ASN A 30 -2.47 7.78 -5.89
CA ASN A 30 -3.60 6.90 -5.63
C ASN A 30 -3.10 5.45 -5.55
N ILE A 31 -3.29 4.81 -4.39
CA ILE A 31 -2.90 3.41 -4.18
C ILE A 31 -3.73 2.44 -5.02
N ASN A 32 -4.98 2.80 -5.36
CA ASN A 32 -5.86 2.00 -6.22
C ASN A 32 -5.33 1.85 -7.65
N HIS A 33 -4.41 2.74 -8.05
CA HIS A 33 -3.74 2.73 -9.36
C HIS A 33 -2.31 2.19 -9.29
N ALA A 34 -1.91 1.62 -8.15
CA ALA A 34 -0.61 0.96 -8.03
C ALA A 34 -0.54 -0.30 -8.91
N GLN A 35 0.67 -0.66 -9.35
CA GLN A 35 0.87 -1.92 -10.06
C GLN A 35 0.53 -3.09 -9.14
N GLY A 36 -0.07 -4.15 -9.70
CA GLY A 36 -0.46 -5.34 -8.93
C GLY A 36 0.70 -5.96 -8.14
N ASP A 37 1.91 -5.98 -8.68
CA ASP A 37 3.11 -6.43 -7.97
C ASP A 37 3.43 -5.59 -6.72
N ILE A 38 3.23 -4.26 -6.78
CA ILE A 38 3.46 -3.37 -5.64
C ILE A 38 2.42 -3.65 -4.55
N LEU A 39 1.15 -3.79 -4.93
CA LEU A 39 0.07 -4.12 -4.01
C LEU A 39 0.31 -5.46 -3.31
N ASN A 40 0.65 -6.50 -4.09
CA ASN A 40 0.92 -7.83 -3.56
C ASN A 40 2.11 -7.84 -2.58
N ARG A 41 3.18 -7.11 -2.89
CA ARG A 41 4.35 -7.00 -1.99
C ARG A 41 4.03 -6.27 -0.69
N LEU A 42 3.23 -5.20 -0.74
CA LEU A 42 2.79 -4.48 0.44
C LEU A 42 1.87 -5.35 1.31
N ALA A 43 0.90 -6.03 0.68
CA ALA A 43 -0.05 -6.91 1.34
C ALA A 43 0.65 -8.06 2.08
N ASN A 44 1.60 -8.73 1.41
CA ASN A 44 2.43 -9.78 2.03
C ASN A 44 3.28 -9.26 3.20
N ALA A 45 3.81 -8.02 3.11
CA ALA A 45 4.64 -7.45 4.16
C ALA A 45 3.83 -7.01 5.40
N LEU A 46 2.55 -6.70 5.21
CA LEU A 46 1.60 -6.28 6.25
C LEU A 46 0.74 -7.43 6.79
N ASP A 47 0.85 -8.61 6.17
CA ASP A 47 0.03 -9.79 6.47
C ASP A 47 -1.47 -9.49 6.33
N CYS A 48 -1.84 -8.87 5.20
CA CYS A 48 -3.22 -8.52 4.85
C CYS A 48 -3.55 -8.89 3.40
N ALA A 49 -4.82 -8.78 3.04
CA ALA A 49 -5.25 -8.93 1.66
C ALA A 49 -4.95 -7.64 0.86
N ILE A 50 -4.97 -7.70 -0.47
CA ILE A 50 -4.76 -6.51 -1.32
C ILE A 50 -5.96 -5.56 -1.16
N GLU A 51 -7.15 -6.12 -1.03
CA GLU A 51 -8.42 -5.44 -0.82
C GLU A 51 -8.39 -4.59 0.45
N ASP A 52 -7.64 -5.00 1.47
CA ASP A 52 -7.45 -4.25 2.71
C ASP A 52 -6.57 -2.99 2.51
N LEU A 53 -5.83 -2.89 1.40
CA LEU A 53 -4.99 -1.74 1.05
C LEU A 53 -5.73 -0.71 0.18
N LEU A 54 -6.79 -1.12 -0.53
CA LEU A 54 -7.51 -0.27 -1.46
C LEU A 54 -8.38 0.72 -0.69
N GLU A 55 -8.42 1.96 -1.16
CA GLU A 55 -9.27 3.00 -0.58
C GLU A 55 -10.62 3.04 -1.31
N ASP A 56 -11.71 3.31 -0.57
CA ASP A 56 -13.04 3.56 -1.13
C ASP A 56 -12.99 4.88 -1.94
N ASP A 57 -12.75 4.76 -3.25
CA ASP A 57 -12.65 5.91 -4.14
C ASP A 57 -14.04 6.21 -4.74
N PRO A 58 -14.65 7.38 -4.47
CA PRO A 58 -15.94 7.73 -5.04
C PRO A 58 -15.94 7.76 -6.58
N ALA A 59 -14.79 7.92 -7.24
CA ALA A 59 -14.67 7.85 -8.70
C ALA A 59 -14.85 6.43 -9.25
N SER A 60 -14.66 5.39 -8.42
CA SER A 60 -14.84 3.98 -8.82
C SER A 60 -16.30 3.50 -8.74
N ARG A 61 -17.20 4.33 -8.21
CA ARG A 61 -18.64 4.03 -8.05
C ARG A 61 -19.51 4.51 -9.23
N ALA A 62 -18.89 5.02 -10.29
CA ALA A 62 -19.57 5.59 -11.47
C ALA A 62 -19.95 4.53 -12.52
#